data_AF-A0A1V1NRS6-F1
#
_entry.id   AF-A0A1V1NRS6-F1
#
_cell.length_a   1.000
_cell.length_b   1.000
_cell.length_c   1.000
_cell.angle_alpha   90.00
_cell.angle_beta   90.00
_cell.angle_gamma   90.00
#
_symmetry.space_group_name_H-M   'P 1'
#
loop_
_entity.id
_entity.type
_entity.pdbx_description
1 polymer ?
#
loop_
_entity_poly.entity_id
_entity_poly.type
_entity_poly.pdbx_seq_one_letter_code
_entity_poly.pdbx_strand_id
1 'polypeptide(L)'
;AYIANSDVTTTTADLTIDAQNTSIIEATTKSVTTSGDKAVGASLAFNTIGWEAQNLLFQTIDAIIGTEIGDEKPAEVKAYIQDSNLTIAGNVSLNAVSKAEITSSVSNDATSSASALVNASGIAVSGILASNMVSSLANAYITFTDTQGQVDVTGSVTINAKDESDIIATNIMKAISNTTNDGGASILGSLMDAVCEEYDYTSKSGTQKLTQNDKVRIASDHEGGAVKEGLYIYIGDDETIDLTQEDFTNRDKWRRFTSASASELIPNIGNVTDSDSQAFGGIIVRNDLRSGV
;
A
#
# COMPACT_ATOMS: atom_id res chain seq x y z
N ALA A 1 11.62 9.66 -40.76
CA ALA A 1 12.07 10.63 -41.79
C ALA A 1 12.36 9.87 -43.08
N TYR A 2 12.03 10.41 -44.24
CA TYR A 2 12.23 9.68 -45.49
C TYR A 2 12.39 10.57 -46.72
N ILE A 3 12.96 9.98 -47.77
CA ILE A 3 12.92 10.48 -49.15
C ILE A 3 12.30 9.37 -49.99
N ALA A 4 11.31 9.71 -50.82
CA ALA A 4 10.67 8.75 -51.70
C ALA A 4 10.41 9.32 -53.09
N ASN A 5 10.51 8.49 -54.13
CA ASN A 5 10.10 8.82 -55.51
C ASN A 5 10.68 10.16 -55.99
N SER A 6 11.97 10.38 -55.76
CA SER A 6 12.65 11.66 -55.96
C SER A 6 14.05 11.51 -56.52
N ASP A 7 14.50 12.49 -57.32
CA ASP A 7 15.90 12.66 -57.72
C ASP A 7 16.59 13.69 -56.81
N VAL A 8 17.60 13.27 -56.05
CA VAL A 8 18.30 14.11 -55.07
C VAL A 8 19.73 14.37 -55.57
N THR A 9 20.11 15.63 -55.70
CA THR A 9 21.47 16.02 -56.08
C THR A 9 22.07 17.03 -55.10
N THR A 10 23.28 16.78 -54.62
CA THR A 10 24.09 17.76 -53.88
C THR A 10 25.39 18.05 -54.61
N THR A 11 25.81 19.31 -54.65
CA THR A 11 27.03 19.72 -55.36
C THR A 11 28.28 19.78 -54.47
N THR A 12 28.11 20.02 -53.16
CA THR A 12 29.22 20.10 -52.19
C THR A 12 28.86 19.59 -50.79
N ALA A 13 27.65 19.07 -50.57
CA ALA A 13 27.09 18.84 -49.24
C ALA A 13 26.69 17.38 -48.99
N ASP A 14 26.59 17.03 -47.71
CA ASP A 14 26.11 15.75 -47.23
C ASP A 14 24.58 15.65 -47.31
N LEU A 15 24.06 14.42 -47.30
CA LEU A 15 22.64 14.11 -47.16
C LEU A 15 22.42 13.34 -45.86
N THR A 16 21.59 13.89 -44.98
CA THR A 16 21.25 13.26 -43.69
C THR A 16 19.76 13.04 -43.57
N ILE A 17 19.36 11.80 -43.28
CA ILE A 17 18.02 11.43 -42.82
C ILE A 17 18.17 10.95 -41.38
N ASP A 18 17.66 11.74 -40.45
CA ASP A 18 17.69 11.43 -39.03
C ASP A 18 16.26 11.27 -38.51
N ALA A 19 15.97 10.13 -37.91
CA ALA A 19 14.69 9.80 -37.33
C ALA A 19 14.94 9.29 -35.91
N GLN A 20 14.35 9.97 -34.94
CA GLN A 20 14.51 9.63 -33.52
C GLN A 20 13.14 9.60 -32.86
N ASN A 21 12.88 8.59 -32.04
CA ASN A 21 11.71 8.55 -31.16
C ASN A 21 12.12 8.09 -29.77
N THR A 22 11.69 8.84 -28.76
CA THR A 22 11.88 8.50 -27.35
C THR A 22 10.52 8.40 -26.70
N SER A 23 10.16 7.21 -26.25
CA SER A 23 8.92 6.91 -25.54
C SER A 23 9.26 6.52 -24.10
N ILE A 24 8.73 7.24 -23.12
CA ILE A 24 9.00 7.00 -21.70
C ILE A 24 7.68 6.94 -20.95
N ILE A 25 7.50 5.90 -20.13
CA ILE A 25 6.43 5.83 -19.14
C ILE A 25 7.07 5.81 -17.75
N GLU A 26 6.74 6.80 -16.94
CA GLU A 26 6.98 6.79 -15.49
C GLU A 26 5.64 6.64 -14.78
N ALA A 27 5.41 5.48 -14.17
CA ALA A 27 4.14 5.15 -13.52
C ALA A 27 4.35 4.88 -12.03
N THR A 28 3.57 5.54 -11.18
CA THR A 28 3.49 5.22 -9.76
C THR A 28 2.05 5.00 -9.36
N THR A 29 1.75 3.84 -8.78
CA THR A 29 0.44 3.49 -8.25
C THR A 29 0.60 3.11 -6.79
N LYS A 30 -0.11 3.79 -5.90
CA LYS A 30 -0.09 3.51 -4.46
C LYS A 30 -1.49 3.42 -3.92
N SER A 31 -1.78 2.31 -3.28
CA SER A 31 -3.06 2.04 -2.61
C SER A 31 -2.79 1.73 -1.14
N VAL A 32 -3.62 2.31 -0.26
CA VAL A 32 -3.60 2.06 1.18
C VAL A 32 -5.05 1.87 1.64
N THR A 33 -5.33 0.75 2.28
CA THR A 33 -6.64 0.41 2.84
C THR A 33 -6.47 0.05 4.31
N THR A 34 -7.14 0.79 5.19
CA THR A 34 -7.11 0.53 6.63
C THR A 34 -8.52 0.31 7.16
N SER A 35 -8.72 -0.73 7.98
CA SER A 35 -10.04 -1.08 8.55
C SER A 35 -9.93 -1.57 9.98
N GLY A 36 -10.99 -1.38 10.77
CA GLY A 36 -11.16 -1.95 12.11
C GLY A 36 -11.75 -3.37 12.12
N ASP A 37 -11.91 -3.98 10.95
CA ASP A 37 -12.36 -5.36 10.78
C ASP A 37 -11.70 -5.92 9.52
N LYS A 38 -12.39 -5.89 8.37
CA LYS A 38 -11.86 -6.39 7.09
C LYS A 38 -11.28 -5.27 6.23
N ALA A 39 -10.02 -5.40 5.84
CA ALA A 39 -9.32 -4.55 4.87
C ALA A 39 -9.04 -5.34 3.60
N VAL A 40 -9.59 -4.92 2.45
CA VAL A 40 -9.31 -5.53 1.15
C VAL A 40 -8.86 -4.44 0.20
N GLY A 41 -7.63 -4.55 -0.30
CA GLY A 41 -7.08 -3.65 -1.30
C GLY A 41 -6.55 -4.42 -2.49
N ALA A 42 -6.76 -3.90 -3.68
CA ALA A 42 -6.11 -4.37 -4.90
C ALA A 42 -5.55 -3.18 -5.68
N SER A 43 -4.37 -3.35 -6.28
CA SER A 43 -3.76 -2.37 -7.15
C SER A 43 -3.47 -2.99 -8.52
N LEU A 44 -3.79 -2.24 -9.57
CA LEU A 44 -3.67 -2.64 -10.96
C LEU A 44 -2.85 -1.59 -11.69
N ALA A 45 -1.83 -2.02 -12.43
CA ALA A 45 -1.03 -1.17 -13.28
C ALA A 45 -0.77 -1.84 -14.62
N PHE A 46 -1.11 -1.16 -15.72
CA PHE A 46 -0.90 -1.65 -17.08
C PHE A 46 -0.23 -0.55 -17.88
N ASN A 47 1.04 -0.77 -18.24
CA ASN A 47 1.87 0.18 -18.96
C ASN A 47 2.33 -0.45 -20.26
N THR A 48 2.10 0.22 -21.39
CA THR A 48 2.41 -0.34 -22.70
C THR A 48 3.02 0.70 -23.63
N ILE A 49 4.15 0.38 -24.27
CA ILE A 49 4.75 1.11 -25.40
C ILE A 49 4.80 0.15 -26.59
N GLY A 50 4.21 0.52 -27.73
CA GLY A 50 4.23 -0.33 -28.92
C GLY A 50 3.24 -1.51 -28.88
N TRP A 51 2.12 -1.32 -28.18
CA TRP A 51 1.02 -2.29 -28.12
C TRP A 51 -0.31 -1.57 -28.27
N GLU A 52 -1.32 -2.25 -28.82
CA GLU A 52 -2.66 -1.66 -28.92
C GLU A 52 -3.36 -1.58 -27.56
N ALA A 53 -4.08 -0.47 -27.33
CA ALA A 53 -4.82 -0.26 -26.10
C ALA A 53 -5.98 -1.26 -25.98
N GLN A 54 -6.11 -1.89 -24.81
CA GLN A 54 -7.18 -2.85 -24.53
C GLN A 54 -8.07 -2.39 -23.38
N ASN A 55 -9.33 -2.81 -23.43
CA ASN A 55 -10.28 -2.63 -22.33
C ASN A 55 -10.09 -3.73 -21.28
N LEU A 56 -9.03 -3.60 -20.48
CA LEU A 56 -8.65 -4.61 -19.48
C LEU A 56 -9.58 -4.65 -18.26
N LEU A 57 -10.36 -3.59 -18.01
CA LEU A 57 -11.23 -3.46 -16.83
C LEU A 57 -12.40 -4.47 -16.83
N PHE A 58 -12.79 -5.01 -17.99
CA PHE A 58 -13.93 -5.93 -18.12
C PHE A 58 -13.51 -7.39 -18.30
N GLN A 59 -12.21 -7.66 -18.43
CA GLN A 59 -11.71 -9.03 -18.48
C GLN A 59 -11.56 -9.53 -17.04
N THR A 60 -12.16 -10.67 -16.73
CA THR A 60 -12.02 -11.31 -15.41
C THR A 60 -10.54 -11.56 -15.12
N ILE A 61 -10.11 -11.44 -13.86
CA ILE A 61 -8.70 -11.58 -13.44
C ILE A 61 -8.08 -12.89 -13.99
N ASP A 62 -8.82 -14.01 -13.97
CA ASP A 62 -8.40 -15.31 -14.52
C ASP A 62 -8.16 -15.29 -16.04
N ALA A 63 -8.83 -14.39 -16.78
CA ALA A 63 -8.68 -14.23 -18.21
C ALA A 63 -7.47 -13.35 -18.58
N ILE A 64 -6.83 -12.66 -17.63
CA ILE A 64 -5.63 -11.83 -17.86
C ILE A 64 -4.35 -12.65 -17.60
N ILE A 65 -4.44 -13.69 -16.75
CA ILE A 65 -3.32 -14.56 -16.40
C ILE A 65 -3.23 -15.68 -17.43
N GLY A 66 -2.36 -15.51 -18.43
CA GLY A 66 -2.09 -16.53 -19.45
C GLY A 66 -2.70 -16.28 -20.83
N THR A 67 -3.32 -15.11 -21.05
CA THR A 67 -3.76 -14.66 -22.38
C THR A 67 -2.82 -13.61 -22.96
N GLU A 68 -2.92 -13.41 -24.27
CA GLU A 68 -2.26 -12.29 -24.94
C GLU A 68 -2.96 -10.98 -24.55
N ILE A 69 -2.18 -10.03 -24.03
CA ILE A 69 -2.66 -8.69 -23.64
C ILE A 69 -2.26 -7.75 -24.75
N GLY A 70 -3.22 -7.33 -25.57
CA GLY A 70 -2.93 -6.45 -26.69
C GLY A 70 -2.31 -7.18 -27.88
N ASP A 71 -2.60 -6.67 -29.06
CA ASP A 71 -1.84 -7.01 -30.24
C ASP A 71 -0.58 -6.14 -30.28
N GLU A 72 0.54 -6.75 -30.68
CA GLU A 72 1.80 -6.04 -30.82
C GLU A 72 1.71 -5.02 -31.96
N LYS A 73 2.12 -3.78 -31.69
CA LYS A 73 2.19 -2.68 -32.67
C LYS A 73 3.42 -1.83 -32.36
N PRO A 74 4.61 -2.28 -32.78
CA PRO A 74 5.87 -1.73 -32.28
C PRO A 74 5.93 -0.21 -32.42
N ALA A 75 6.53 0.46 -31.43
CA ALA A 75 6.86 1.87 -31.52
C ALA A 75 7.99 2.04 -32.55
N GLU A 76 7.59 2.17 -33.82
CA GLU A 76 8.52 2.05 -34.94
C GLU A 76 9.12 3.40 -35.36
N VAL A 77 10.44 3.41 -35.57
CA VAL A 77 11.20 4.53 -36.13
C VAL A 77 11.78 4.13 -37.47
N LYS A 78 11.49 4.92 -38.51
CA LYS A 78 12.02 4.69 -39.86
C LYS A 78 12.84 5.88 -40.37
N ALA A 79 14.07 5.60 -40.82
CA ALA A 79 14.91 6.50 -41.61
C ALA A 79 15.22 5.83 -42.95
N TYR A 80 14.54 6.22 -44.03
CA TYR A 80 14.69 5.48 -45.29
C TYR A 80 14.71 6.35 -46.54
N ILE A 81 15.35 5.82 -47.58
CA ILE A 81 15.26 6.32 -48.94
C ILE A 81 14.62 5.22 -49.79
N GLN A 82 13.54 5.54 -50.49
CA GLN A 82 12.79 4.59 -51.29
C GLN A 82 12.60 5.11 -52.73
N ASP A 83 12.87 4.28 -53.73
CA ASP A 83 12.52 4.58 -55.13
C ASP A 83 13.08 5.95 -55.59
N SER A 84 14.32 6.26 -55.19
CA SER A 84 14.93 7.58 -55.36
C SER A 84 16.34 7.49 -55.91
N ASN A 85 16.63 8.28 -56.96
CA ASN A 85 18.00 8.40 -57.47
C ASN A 85 18.78 9.43 -56.65
N LEU A 86 20.01 9.10 -56.29
CA LEU A 86 20.88 9.93 -55.47
C LEU A 86 22.17 10.25 -56.24
N THR A 87 22.53 11.53 -56.26
CA THR A 87 23.83 12.03 -56.73
C THR A 87 24.40 12.97 -55.67
N ILE A 88 25.18 12.45 -54.73
CA ILE A 88 25.60 13.15 -53.52
C ILE A 88 27.11 13.39 -53.54
N ALA A 89 27.52 14.66 -53.53
CA ALA A 89 28.93 15.05 -53.50
C ALA A 89 29.61 14.78 -52.14
N GLY A 90 28.83 14.79 -51.05
CA GLY A 90 29.28 14.51 -49.69
C GLY A 90 28.99 13.09 -49.22
N ASN A 91 28.83 12.92 -47.90
CA ASN A 91 28.39 11.68 -47.27
C ASN A 91 26.87 11.53 -47.29
N VAL A 92 26.39 10.28 -47.17
CA VAL A 92 25.00 9.95 -46.89
C VAL A 92 24.91 9.31 -45.50
N SER A 93 24.03 9.81 -44.64
CA SER A 93 23.77 9.24 -43.31
C SER A 93 22.27 9.00 -43.10
N LEU A 94 21.88 7.74 -42.88
CA LEU A 94 20.53 7.37 -42.46
C LEU A 94 20.61 6.86 -41.01
N ASN A 95 20.00 7.60 -40.08
CA ASN A 95 20.00 7.27 -38.66
C ASN A 95 18.56 7.08 -38.18
N ALA A 96 18.23 5.87 -37.75
CA ALA A 96 16.99 5.56 -37.03
C ALA A 96 17.33 5.18 -35.59
N VAL A 97 16.88 5.97 -34.63
CA VAL A 97 17.07 5.70 -33.20
C VAL A 97 15.72 5.61 -32.50
N SER A 98 15.41 4.44 -31.97
CA SER A 98 14.27 4.21 -31.10
C SER A 98 14.77 4.07 -29.67
N LYS A 99 14.13 4.78 -28.74
CA LYS A 99 14.29 4.60 -27.30
C LYS A 99 12.91 4.37 -26.68
N ALA A 100 12.74 3.29 -25.92
CA ALA A 100 11.48 2.96 -25.26
C ALA A 100 11.73 2.49 -23.81
N GLU A 101 11.23 3.23 -22.82
CA GLU A 101 11.54 2.97 -21.42
C GLU A 101 10.26 2.97 -20.56
N ILE A 102 10.09 1.96 -19.72
CA ILE A 102 9.05 1.95 -18.68
C ILE A 102 9.71 1.86 -17.32
N THR A 103 9.49 2.87 -16.47
CA THR A 103 9.76 2.82 -15.04
C THR A 103 8.44 2.78 -14.28
N SER A 104 8.16 1.68 -13.56
CA SER A 104 6.90 1.46 -12.85
C SER A 104 7.13 1.15 -11.37
N SER A 105 6.34 1.78 -10.50
CA SER A 105 6.30 1.52 -9.06
C SER A 105 4.86 1.30 -8.59
N VAL A 106 4.52 0.07 -8.19
CA VAL A 106 3.17 -0.28 -7.73
C VAL A 106 3.24 -0.69 -6.27
N SER A 107 2.33 -0.16 -5.45
CA SER A 107 2.21 -0.57 -4.06
C SER A 107 0.77 -0.68 -3.59
N ASN A 108 0.53 -1.67 -2.74
CA ASN A 108 -0.77 -1.91 -2.12
C ASN A 108 -0.57 -2.33 -0.67
N ASP A 109 -0.99 -1.48 0.26
CA ASP A 109 -0.98 -1.74 1.70
C ASP A 109 -2.42 -1.96 2.18
N ALA A 110 -2.75 -3.18 2.59
CA ALA A 110 -4.01 -3.49 3.26
C ALA A 110 -3.74 -3.82 4.72
N THR A 111 -4.24 -3.00 5.63
CA THR A 111 -4.08 -3.15 7.08
C THR A 111 -5.44 -3.27 7.78
N SER A 112 -5.65 -4.38 8.48
CA SER A 112 -6.73 -4.61 9.43
C SER A 112 -6.19 -4.40 10.84
N SER A 113 -6.82 -3.52 11.61
CA SER A 113 -6.52 -3.22 13.01
C SER A 113 -7.80 -3.34 13.82
N ALA A 114 -8.25 -4.58 14.01
CA ALA A 114 -9.52 -4.87 14.65
C ALA A 114 -9.43 -4.87 16.16
N SER A 115 -10.41 -4.25 16.80
CA SER A 115 -10.55 -4.24 18.26
C SER A 115 -12.01 -4.37 18.67
N ALA A 116 -12.31 -5.29 19.58
CA ALA A 116 -13.66 -5.48 20.11
C ALA A 116 -13.65 -5.85 21.60
N LEU A 117 -14.82 -5.84 22.23
CA LEU A 117 -14.98 -6.29 23.62
C LEU A 117 -14.73 -7.80 23.74
N VAL A 118 -15.32 -8.58 22.86
CA VAL A 118 -15.17 -10.04 22.75
C VAL A 118 -15.28 -10.46 21.29
N ASN A 119 -14.71 -11.61 20.94
CA ASN A 119 -14.78 -12.21 19.60
C ASN A 119 -14.33 -11.26 18.48
N ALA A 120 -13.21 -10.55 18.69
CA ALA A 120 -12.66 -9.67 17.68
C ALA A 120 -12.19 -10.49 16.47
N SER A 121 -12.42 -9.99 15.26
CA SER A 121 -11.99 -10.60 14.02
C SER A 121 -11.36 -9.53 13.13
N GLY A 122 -10.24 -9.87 12.49
CA GLY A 122 -9.56 -9.01 11.55
C GLY A 122 -9.06 -9.79 10.35
N ILE A 123 -9.32 -9.26 9.15
CA ILE A 123 -8.83 -9.85 7.90
C ILE A 123 -8.22 -8.77 7.03
N ALA A 124 -7.00 -8.99 6.55
CA ALA A 124 -6.35 -8.16 5.54
C ALA A 124 -6.11 -8.95 4.26
N VAL A 125 -6.53 -8.41 3.12
CA VAL A 125 -6.28 -8.99 1.79
C VAL A 125 -5.64 -7.92 0.91
N SER A 126 -4.49 -8.25 0.34
CA SER A 126 -3.72 -7.35 -0.52
C SER A 126 -3.42 -8.01 -1.86
N GLY A 127 -3.73 -7.33 -2.96
CA GLY A 127 -3.46 -7.83 -4.31
C GLY A 127 -2.71 -6.81 -5.16
N ILE A 128 -1.75 -7.27 -5.94
CA ILE A 128 -1.14 -6.47 -7.02
C ILE A 128 -1.17 -7.27 -8.32
N LEU A 129 -1.63 -6.64 -9.39
CA LEU A 129 -1.44 -7.12 -10.75
C LEU A 129 -0.80 -5.98 -11.58
N ALA A 130 0.42 -6.22 -12.03
CA ALA A 130 1.19 -5.26 -12.80
C ALA A 130 1.64 -5.85 -14.13
N SER A 131 1.43 -5.14 -15.23
CA SER A 131 1.90 -5.52 -16.57
C SER A 131 2.64 -4.35 -17.20
N ASN A 132 3.89 -4.55 -17.60
CA ASN A 132 4.69 -3.59 -18.35
C ASN A 132 5.13 -4.23 -19.66
N MET A 133 4.78 -3.62 -20.79
CA MET A 133 5.04 -4.20 -22.10
C MET A 133 5.66 -3.15 -23.01
N VAL A 134 6.80 -3.46 -23.59
CA VAL A 134 7.51 -2.61 -24.55
C VAL A 134 7.73 -3.41 -25.82
N SER A 135 7.33 -2.85 -26.95
CA SER A 135 7.72 -3.29 -28.28
C SER A 135 8.21 -2.08 -29.07
N SER A 136 9.44 -2.15 -29.55
CA SER A 136 10.09 -1.09 -30.32
C SER A 136 10.83 -1.67 -31.53
N LEU A 137 11.00 -0.83 -32.54
CA LEU A 137 11.65 -1.22 -33.79
C LEU A 137 12.32 0.00 -34.43
N ALA A 138 13.60 -0.10 -34.76
CA ALA A 138 14.31 0.92 -35.53
C ALA A 138 14.71 0.38 -36.90
N ASN A 139 14.32 1.06 -37.97
CA ASN A 139 14.57 0.61 -39.34
C ASN A 139 15.28 1.72 -40.13
N ALA A 140 16.47 1.42 -40.65
CA ALA A 140 17.20 2.32 -41.55
C ALA A 140 17.63 1.58 -42.82
N TYR A 141 17.24 2.08 -44.00
CA TYR A 141 17.53 1.41 -45.27
C TYR A 141 17.40 2.32 -46.50
N ILE A 142 18.06 1.92 -47.58
CA ILE A 142 17.82 2.43 -48.94
C ILE A 142 17.26 1.27 -49.76
N THR A 143 16.12 1.46 -50.43
CA THR A 143 15.46 0.39 -51.19
C THR A 143 14.87 0.89 -52.51
N PHE A 144 14.69 -0.04 -53.45
CA PHE A 144 13.93 0.13 -54.68
C PHE A 144 12.90 -0.99 -54.76
N THR A 145 11.63 -0.63 -54.94
CA THR A 145 10.50 -1.56 -54.95
C THR A 145 10.25 -2.18 -56.32
N ASP A 146 10.54 -1.43 -57.39
CA ASP A 146 10.41 -1.88 -58.78
C ASP A 146 11.77 -1.97 -59.48
N THR A 147 12.13 -0.94 -60.25
CA THR A 147 13.39 -0.89 -60.99
C THR A 147 14.46 -0.27 -60.13
N GLN A 148 15.64 -0.88 -60.13
CA GLN A 148 16.78 -0.35 -59.39
C GLN A 148 17.19 1.02 -59.93
N GLY A 149 17.21 2.02 -59.05
CA GLY A 149 17.67 3.36 -59.36
C GLY A 149 19.18 3.53 -59.13
N GLN A 150 19.65 4.74 -59.35
CA GLN A 150 21.06 5.11 -59.20
C GLN A 150 21.32 5.65 -57.80
N VAL A 151 22.35 5.14 -57.13
CA VAL A 151 22.88 5.71 -55.90
C VAL A 151 24.36 6.01 -56.11
N ASP A 152 24.66 7.24 -56.48
CA ASP A 152 26.02 7.77 -56.68
C ASP A 152 26.37 8.70 -55.51
N VAL A 153 27.33 8.27 -54.70
CA VAL A 153 27.78 8.98 -53.49
C VAL A 153 29.30 9.06 -53.55
N THR A 154 29.84 10.28 -53.60
CA THR A 154 31.29 10.51 -53.64
C THR A 154 31.94 10.24 -52.28
N GLY A 155 31.24 10.56 -51.18
CA GLY A 155 31.66 10.27 -49.81
C GLY A 155 31.28 8.86 -49.34
N SER A 156 31.10 8.71 -48.03
CA SER A 156 30.67 7.45 -47.40
C SER A 156 29.14 7.34 -47.29
N VAL A 157 28.62 6.11 -47.25
CA VAL A 157 27.22 5.81 -46.92
C VAL A 157 27.18 5.12 -45.56
N THR A 158 26.53 5.75 -44.59
CA THR A 158 26.30 5.21 -43.24
C THR A 158 24.81 4.98 -43.04
N ILE A 159 24.44 3.76 -42.66
CA ILE A 159 23.07 3.38 -42.32
C ILE A 159 23.12 2.79 -40.91
N ASN A 160 22.48 3.47 -39.96
CA ASN A 160 22.48 3.10 -38.56
C ASN A 160 21.03 2.99 -38.07
N ALA A 161 20.67 1.78 -37.64
CA ALA A 161 19.46 1.52 -36.87
C ALA A 161 19.88 1.16 -35.43
N LYS A 162 19.25 1.79 -34.44
CA LYS A 162 19.53 1.55 -33.03
C LYS A 162 18.22 1.56 -32.26
N ASP A 163 17.98 0.49 -31.51
CA ASP A 163 16.83 0.39 -30.61
C ASP A 163 17.31 0.17 -29.18
N GLU A 164 16.88 1.04 -28.27
CA GLU A 164 17.21 1.04 -26.85
C GLU A 164 15.93 0.90 -26.03
N SER A 165 15.61 -0.32 -25.60
CA SER A 165 14.39 -0.61 -24.85
C SER A 165 14.69 -1.08 -23.43
N ASP A 166 13.97 -0.57 -22.42
CA ASP A 166 14.15 -0.99 -21.02
C ASP A 166 12.85 -1.00 -20.20
N ILE A 167 12.79 -1.87 -19.19
CA ILE A 167 11.69 -1.96 -18.21
C ILE A 167 12.28 -2.10 -16.80
N ILE A 168 12.03 -1.09 -15.96
CA ILE A 168 12.36 -1.08 -14.53
C ILE A 168 11.04 -1.11 -13.75
N ALA A 169 10.76 -2.22 -13.06
CA ALA A 169 9.50 -2.38 -12.33
C ALA A 169 9.74 -2.73 -10.84
N THR A 170 9.16 -1.94 -9.93
CA THR A 170 9.16 -2.17 -8.48
C THR A 170 7.73 -2.40 -8.00
N ASN A 171 7.49 -3.48 -7.25
CA ASN A 171 6.18 -3.81 -6.72
C ASN A 171 6.27 -4.10 -5.22
N ILE A 172 5.48 -3.40 -4.38
CA ILE A 172 5.49 -3.53 -2.92
C ILE A 172 4.09 -3.81 -2.40
N MET A 173 3.85 -5.04 -1.96
CA MET A 173 2.59 -5.45 -1.35
C MET A 173 2.74 -5.63 0.15
N LYS A 174 1.72 -5.21 0.90
CA LYS A 174 1.60 -5.42 2.33
C LYS A 174 0.17 -5.88 2.65
N ALA A 175 0.04 -6.95 3.41
CA ALA A 175 -1.19 -7.39 4.04
C ALA A 175 -0.89 -7.58 5.53
N ILE A 176 -1.50 -6.78 6.38
CA ILE A 176 -1.29 -6.83 7.84
C ILE A 176 -2.64 -6.93 8.51
N SER A 177 -2.81 -7.92 9.38
CA SER A 177 -3.93 -7.93 10.32
C SER A 177 -3.38 -7.95 11.74
N ASN A 178 -3.98 -7.13 12.60
CA ASN A 178 -3.81 -7.15 14.04
C ASN A 178 -5.21 -7.15 14.66
N THR A 179 -5.48 -8.11 15.53
CA THR A 179 -6.80 -8.26 16.17
C THR A 179 -6.63 -8.36 17.68
N THR A 180 -7.32 -7.49 18.42
CA THR A 180 -7.31 -7.46 19.89
C THR A 180 -8.72 -7.53 20.47
N ASN A 181 -8.91 -8.24 21.59
CA ASN A 181 -10.08 -8.08 22.44
C ASN A 181 -9.70 -7.97 23.92
N ASP A 182 -10.41 -7.12 24.65
CA ASP A 182 -10.10 -6.82 26.04
C ASP A 182 -11.15 -7.37 27.04
N GLY A 183 -12.06 -8.21 26.56
CA GLY A 183 -13.07 -8.91 27.36
C GLY A 183 -14.06 -8.04 28.11
N GLY A 184 -14.12 -6.73 27.86
CA GLY A 184 -14.87 -5.84 28.76
C GLY A 184 -14.04 -4.71 29.35
N ALA A 185 -12.72 -4.87 29.38
CA ALA A 185 -11.85 -4.11 30.27
C ALA A 185 -11.82 -2.60 29.97
N SER A 186 -11.92 -2.19 28.70
CA SER A 186 -12.04 -0.77 28.33
C SER A 186 -13.33 -0.10 28.77
N ILE A 187 -14.40 -0.87 29.03
CA ILE A 187 -15.69 -0.39 29.54
C ILE A 187 -15.73 -0.38 31.07
N LEU A 188 -14.75 -1.00 31.75
CA LEU A 188 -14.67 -0.99 33.21
C LEU A 188 -14.52 0.42 33.80
N GLY A 189 -14.04 1.41 33.04
CA GLY A 189 -13.98 2.80 33.51
C GLY A 189 -15.37 3.39 33.85
N SER A 190 -16.40 3.14 33.03
CA SER A 190 -17.76 3.60 33.28
C SER A 190 -18.56 2.65 34.18
N LEU A 191 -18.19 1.37 34.25
CA LEU A 191 -18.72 0.43 35.25
C LEU A 191 -18.14 0.72 36.64
N MET A 192 -16.91 1.25 36.74
CA MET A 192 -16.28 1.65 38.00
C MET A 192 -17.05 2.79 38.66
N ASP A 193 -17.56 3.75 37.89
CA ASP A 193 -18.44 4.80 38.39
C ASP A 193 -19.73 4.20 38.97
N ALA A 194 -20.34 3.22 38.28
CA ALA A 194 -21.53 2.50 38.77
C ALA A 194 -21.25 1.62 40.02
N VAL A 195 -20.08 0.99 40.13
CA VAL A 195 -19.67 0.20 41.30
C VAL A 195 -19.28 1.10 42.48
N CYS A 196 -18.71 2.28 42.22
CA CYS A 196 -18.43 3.30 43.24
C CYS A 196 -19.69 4.02 43.72
N GLU A 197 -20.80 3.92 43.00
CA GLU A 197 -22.14 4.32 43.45
C GLU A 197 -22.80 3.27 44.36
N GLU A 198 -22.34 2.01 44.34
CA GLU A 198 -22.87 0.92 45.18
C GLU A 198 -21.99 0.74 46.45
N TYR A 199 -22.25 1.58 47.45
CA TYR A 199 -21.66 1.50 48.79
C TYR A 199 -22.72 1.27 49.86
N ASP A 200 -22.36 0.55 50.92
CA ASP A 200 -23.27 0.26 52.03
C ASP A 200 -23.37 1.45 52.99
N TYR A 201 -22.24 2.13 53.21
CA TYR A 201 -22.12 3.25 54.14
C TYR A 201 -21.22 4.36 53.60
N THR A 202 -21.28 5.51 54.26
CA THR A 202 -20.36 6.63 54.04
C THR A 202 -19.56 6.91 55.31
N SER A 203 -18.47 7.67 55.20
CA SER A 203 -17.76 8.20 56.38
C SER A 203 -18.60 9.20 57.21
N LYS A 204 -19.89 9.38 56.88
CA LYS A 204 -20.88 10.15 57.62
C LYS A 204 -22.00 9.29 58.21
N SER A 205 -21.96 7.98 58.02
CA SER A 205 -23.00 7.07 58.48
C SER A 205 -22.97 6.81 60.00
N GLY A 206 -22.13 7.50 60.78
CA GLY A 206 -22.06 7.33 62.23
C GLY A 206 -21.54 5.96 62.63
N THR A 207 -21.98 5.50 63.81
CA THR A 207 -21.68 4.15 64.31
C THR A 207 -22.43 3.08 63.53
N GLN A 208 -21.69 2.18 62.88
CA GLN A 208 -22.22 1.06 62.12
C GLN A 208 -21.59 -0.25 62.60
N LYS A 209 -22.35 -1.34 62.53
CA LYS A 209 -21.80 -2.69 62.69
C LYS A 209 -21.29 -3.14 61.34
N LEU A 210 -19.98 -3.28 61.21
CA LEU A 210 -19.33 -3.71 59.99
C LEU A 210 -19.09 -5.22 59.99
N THR A 211 -19.31 -5.83 58.84
CA THR A 211 -18.85 -7.18 58.51
C THR A 211 -17.82 -7.14 57.39
N GLN A 212 -17.05 -8.22 57.24
CA GLN A 212 -16.03 -8.28 56.20
C GLN A 212 -16.65 -8.07 54.81
N ASN A 213 -16.02 -7.20 54.02
CA ASN A 213 -16.42 -6.72 52.68
C ASN A 213 -17.41 -5.55 52.64
N ASP A 214 -17.88 -5.02 53.78
CA ASP A 214 -18.69 -3.80 53.78
C ASP A 214 -17.94 -2.64 53.12
N LYS A 215 -18.64 -1.90 52.25
CA LYS A 215 -18.08 -0.82 51.45
C LYS A 215 -18.41 0.53 52.06
N VAL A 216 -17.38 1.31 52.36
CA VAL A 216 -17.52 2.66 52.91
C VAL A 216 -16.96 3.71 51.95
N ARG A 217 -17.81 4.67 51.59
CA ARG A 217 -17.45 5.80 50.72
C ARG A 217 -17.04 7.02 51.55
N ILE A 218 -15.83 7.52 51.35
CA ILE A 218 -15.31 8.67 52.10
C ILE A 218 -15.90 9.97 51.54
N ALA A 219 -16.47 10.79 52.41
CA ALA A 219 -16.99 12.11 52.03
C ALA A 219 -15.85 13.10 51.69
N SER A 220 -16.11 14.04 50.79
CA SER A 220 -15.17 15.09 50.36
C SER A 220 -14.69 16.01 51.50
N ASP A 221 -15.46 16.11 52.57
CA ASP A 221 -15.15 16.89 53.77
C ASP A 221 -14.75 16.03 54.97
N HIS A 222 -14.48 14.73 54.76
CA HIS A 222 -13.93 13.90 55.83
C HIS A 222 -12.53 14.41 56.24
N GLU A 223 -12.33 14.52 57.54
CA GLU A 223 -11.08 14.95 58.18
C GLU A 223 -10.24 13.71 58.52
N GLY A 224 -9.01 13.62 58.01
CA GLY A 224 -8.13 12.46 58.25
C GLY A 224 -7.17 12.18 57.09
N GLY A 225 -6.39 11.10 57.22
CA GLY A 225 -5.41 10.68 56.20
C GLY A 225 -6.02 9.94 55.01
N ALA A 226 -7.31 9.61 55.06
CA ALA A 226 -8.01 8.89 54.01
C ALA A 226 -8.16 9.76 52.76
N VAL A 227 -8.03 9.14 51.58
CA VAL A 227 -8.33 9.85 50.33
C VAL A 227 -9.81 10.17 50.23
N LYS A 228 -10.09 11.48 50.25
CA LYS A 228 -11.40 12.08 50.00
C LYS A 228 -12.00 11.54 48.72
N GLU A 229 -13.29 11.30 48.76
CA GLU A 229 -14.03 10.69 47.67
C GLU A 229 -13.60 9.25 47.30
N GLY A 230 -12.79 8.58 48.14
CA GLY A 230 -12.36 7.20 47.92
C GLY A 230 -13.34 6.15 48.44
N LEU A 231 -13.34 4.95 47.87
CA LEU A 231 -14.05 3.79 48.37
C LEU A 231 -13.10 2.87 49.15
N TYR A 232 -13.51 2.41 50.32
CA TYR A 232 -12.74 1.52 51.19
C TYR A 232 -13.57 0.28 51.53
N ILE A 233 -12.92 -0.87 51.56
CA ILE A 233 -13.53 -2.16 51.88
C ILE A 233 -13.03 -2.57 53.26
N TYR A 234 -13.95 -2.90 54.16
CA TYR A 234 -13.62 -3.43 55.47
C TYR A 234 -13.09 -4.87 55.34
N ILE A 235 -11.90 -5.13 55.88
CA ILE A 235 -11.22 -6.44 55.81
C ILE A 235 -10.93 -7.04 57.20
N GLY A 236 -11.33 -6.33 58.27
CA GLY A 236 -11.22 -6.81 59.65
C GLY A 236 -12.32 -7.80 60.04
N ASP A 237 -12.28 -8.24 61.30
CA ASP A 237 -13.31 -9.07 61.92
C ASP A 237 -14.57 -8.25 62.26
N ASP A 238 -15.73 -8.89 62.37
CA ASP A 238 -16.99 -8.21 62.69
C ASP A 238 -16.89 -7.28 63.93
N GLU A 239 -17.08 -5.98 63.72
CA GLU A 239 -16.86 -4.94 64.73
C GLU A 239 -17.87 -3.79 64.58
N THR A 240 -18.19 -3.11 65.68
CA THR A 240 -18.98 -1.87 65.64
C THR A 240 -18.05 -0.67 65.66
N ILE A 241 -18.05 0.11 64.58
CA ILE A 241 -17.09 1.20 64.32
C ILE A 241 -17.85 2.51 64.06
N ASP A 242 -17.37 3.62 64.61
CA ASP A 242 -17.84 4.98 64.27
C ASP A 242 -17.11 5.50 63.03
N LEU A 243 -17.79 5.41 61.88
CA LEU A 243 -17.26 5.79 60.58
C LEU A 243 -16.96 7.29 60.44
N THR A 244 -17.43 8.13 61.37
CA THR A 244 -17.18 9.59 61.33
C THR A 244 -15.79 9.97 61.83
N GLN A 245 -15.18 9.12 62.67
CA GLN A 245 -13.87 9.34 63.28
C GLN A 245 -12.88 8.21 62.97
N GLU A 246 -13.26 7.25 62.13
CA GLU A 246 -12.45 6.06 61.83
C GLU A 246 -11.21 6.39 60.99
N ASP A 247 -10.09 5.73 61.31
CA ASP A 247 -8.88 5.81 60.51
C ASP A 247 -8.88 4.78 59.36
N PHE A 248 -9.42 5.20 58.22
CA PHE A 248 -9.44 4.39 57.00
C PHE A 248 -8.06 4.13 56.38
N THR A 249 -6.97 4.69 56.93
CA THR A 249 -5.61 4.39 56.48
C THR A 249 -5.01 3.15 57.14
N ASN A 250 -5.66 2.62 58.18
CA ASN A 250 -5.26 1.38 58.84
C ASN A 250 -5.41 0.17 57.91
N ARG A 251 -4.29 -0.32 57.39
CA ARG A 251 -4.24 -1.40 56.40
C ARG A 251 -4.58 -2.79 56.94
N ASP A 252 -4.66 -2.95 58.26
CA ASP A 252 -5.09 -4.20 58.89
C ASP A 252 -6.62 -4.31 58.95
N LYS A 253 -7.34 -3.17 58.86
CA LYS A 253 -8.82 -3.11 58.89
C LYS A 253 -9.43 -2.67 57.56
N TRP A 254 -8.72 -1.86 56.79
CA TRP A 254 -9.23 -1.20 55.62
C TRP A 254 -8.34 -1.41 54.41
N ARG A 255 -8.98 -1.80 53.31
CA ARG A 255 -8.33 -1.82 52.00
C ARG A 255 -8.98 -0.77 51.12
N ARG A 256 -8.18 0.20 50.68
CA ARG A 256 -8.63 1.19 49.70
C ARG A 256 -8.88 0.49 48.36
N PHE A 257 -10.05 0.68 47.79
CA PHE A 257 -10.34 0.26 46.43
C PHE A 257 -9.78 1.30 45.45
N THR A 258 -8.93 0.86 44.53
CA THR A 258 -8.28 1.73 43.53
C THR A 258 -8.37 1.10 42.16
N SER A 259 -8.15 1.88 41.10
CA SER A 259 -8.01 1.36 39.73
C SER A 259 -6.90 0.31 39.60
N ALA A 260 -5.85 0.37 40.44
CA ALA A 260 -4.81 -0.66 40.52
C ALA A 260 -5.29 -1.98 41.16
N SER A 261 -6.27 -1.94 42.06
CA SER A 261 -6.90 -3.13 42.63
C SER A 261 -7.81 -3.86 41.63
N ALA A 262 -8.26 -3.16 40.57
CA ALA A 262 -8.96 -3.78 39.44
C ALA A 262 -7.98 -4.55 38.52
N SER A 263 -6.73 -4.09 38.38
CA SER A 263 -5.72 -4.79 37.58
C SER A 263 -5.10 -6.02 38.29
N GLU A 264 -5.21 -6.12 39.61
CA GLU A 264 -4.84 -7.34 40.37
C GLU A 264 -5.83 -8.50 40.13
N LEU A 265 -7.04 -8.21 39.67
CA LEU A 265 -8.05 -9.20 39.24
C LEU A 265 -8.00 -9.47 37.73
N ILE A 266 -7.29 -8.64 36.95
CA ILE A 266 -7.23 -8.74 35.49
C ILE A 266 -5.77 -8.49 35.03
N PRO A 267 -4.85 -9.45 35.26
CA PRO A 267 -3.48 -9.34 34.80
C PRO A 267 -3.38 -9.64 33.29
N ASN A 268 -2.73 -8.75 32.51
CA ASN A 268 -2.22 -9.02 31.15
C ASN A 268 -3.06 -10.01 30.31
N ILE A 269 -4.35 -9.74 30.13
CA ILE A 269 -5.25 -10.77 29.62
C ILE A 269 -5.05 -11.12 28.14
N GLY A 270 -4.19 -10.39 27.41
CA GLY A 270 -4.07 -10.58 25.98
C GLY A 270 -5.47 -10.53 25.36
N ASN A 271 -5.74 -11.44 24.42
CA ASN A 271 -7.10 -11.67 23.94
C ASN A 271 -7.87 -12.53 24.97
N VAL A 272 -8.96 -12.01 25.53
CA VAL A 272 -9.79 -12.69 26.55
C VAL A 272 -10.65 -13.81 25.97
N THR A 273 -11.10 -13.60 24.74
CA THR A 273 -11.87 -14.55 23.91
C THR A 273 -11.13 -14.81 22.60
N ASP A 274 -11.57 -15.79 21.81
CA ASP A 274 -10.98 -16.09 20.50
C ASP A 274 -10.86 -14.80 19.66
N SER A 275 -9.74 -14.66 18.95
CA SER A 275 -9.45 -13.49 18.14
C SER A 275 -8.65 -13.85 16.92
N ASP A 276 -9.38 -13.96 15.82
CA ASP A 276 -8.80 -14.35 14.55
C ASP A 276 -8.18 -13.13 13.88
N SER A 277 -6.94 -13.31 13.45
CA SER A 277 -6.21 -12.34 12.66
C SER A 277 -5.62 -13.06 11.46
N GLN A 278 -6.09 -12.68 10.26
CA GLN A 278 -5.70 -13.35 9.02
C GLN A 278 -5.22 -12.33 8.00
N ALA A 279 -4.13 -12.65 7.32
CA ALA A 279 -3.58 -11.82 6.24
C ALA A 279 -3.29 -12.68 5.01
N PHE A 280 -3.77 -12.24 3.85
CA PHE A 280 -3.58 -12.89 2.56
C PHE A 280 -3.03 -11.91 1.54
N GLY A 281 -2.10 -12.36 0.71
CA GLY A 281 -1.44 -11.55 -0.28
C GLY A 281 -1.19 -12.29 -1.59
N GLY A 282 -1.32 -11.61 -2.72
CA GLY A 282 -0.93 -12.12 -4.03
C GLY A 282 -0.38 -11.02 -4.93
N ILE A 283 0.75 -11.30 -5.58
CA ILE A 283 1.35 -10.41 -6.59
C ILE A 283 1.51 -11.19 -7.89
N ILE A 284 1.07 -10.58 -8.99
CA ILE A 284 1.32 -11.07 -10.35
C ILE A 284 1.97 -9.92 -11.12
N VAL A 285 3.12 -10.21 -11.72
CA VAL A 285 3.87 -9.25 -12.54
C VAL A 285 4.18 -9.87 -13.89
N ARG A 286 3.91 -9.13 -14.95
CA ARG A 286 4.34 -9.45 -16.32
C ARG A 286 5.20 -8.31 -16.85
N ASN A 287 6.39 -8.65 -17.34
CA ASN A 287 7.21 -7.74 -18.13
C ASN A 287 7.47 -8.39 -19.49
N ASP A 288 7.10 -7.73 -20.59
CA ASP A 288 7.32 -8.18 -21.98
C ASP A 288 8.15 -7.11 -22.69
N LEU A 289 9.36 -7.44 -23.12
CA LEU A 289 10.28 -6.51 -23.79
C LEU A 289 10.64 -7.10 -25.15
N ARG A 290 10.24 -6.42 -26.22
CA ARG A 290 10.55 -6.74 -27.61
C ARG A 290 11.25 -5.55 -28.24
N SER A 291 12.36 -5.82 -28.91
CA SER A 291 13.19 -4.80 -29.54
C SER A 291 13.81 -5.38 -30.81
N GLY A 292 13.99 -4.53 -31.82
CA GLY A 292 14.52 -4.96 -33.12
C GLY A 292 15.17 -3.84 -33.92
N VAL A 293 16.06 -4.27 -34.83
CA VAL A 293 16.70 -3.45 -35.87
C VAL A 293 16.66 -4.15 -37.23
#